data_AF-A0A8H7Y6A6-F1
#
_entry.id   AF-A0A8H7Y6A6-F1
#
_cell.length_a   1.000
_cell.length_b   1.000
_cell.length_c   1.000
_cell.angle_alpha   90.00
_cell.angle_beta   90.00
_cell.angle_gamma   90.00
#
_symmetry.space_group_name_H-M   'P 1'
#
loop_
_entity.id
_entity.type
_entity.pdbx_description
1 polymer ?
#
loop_
_entity_poly.entity_id
_entity_poly.type
_entity_poly.pdbx_seq_one_letter_code
_entity_poly.pdbx_strand_id
1 'polypeptide(L)'
;MSSPRQLEENSIPAEQQNQTGDVPESPIRDEKPVFMDLPEIPSTNLSFDFSTLIDPETAAKVEKVQKRQSNVLKLAEENEKLKAELKAMTDRLEAAERRKKELISLEERST
;
A
#
# COMPACT_ATOMS: atom_id res chain seq x y z
N MET A 1 -2.06 -39.32 -29.14
CA MET A 1 -2.72 -38.87 -27.90
C MET A 1 -1.98 -37.62 -27.44
N SER A 2 -2.37 -36.44 -27.95
CA SER A 2 -1.78 -35.16 -27.56
C SER A 2 -2.90 -34.16 -27.37
N SER A 3 -3.16 -33.78 -26.12
CA SER A 3 -4.12 -32.72 -25.78
C SER A 3 -3.34 -31.41 -25.55
N PRO A 4 -3.75 -30.27 -26.14
CA PRO A 4 -3.15 -28.98 -25.87
C PRO A 4 -3.69 -28.40 -24.55
N ARG A 5 -2.77 -27.82 -23.76
CA ARG A 5 -3.00 -27.11 -22.51
C ARG A 5 -3.76 -25.81 -22.79
N GLN A 6 -4.96 -25.67 -22.24
CA GLN A 6 -5.76 -24.46 -22.34
C GLN A 6 -5.14 -23.33 -21.51
N LEU A 7 -5.02 -22.15 -22.12
CA LEU A 7 -4.67 -20.90 -21.46
C LEU A 7 -5.96 -20.36 -20.82
N GLU A 8 -6.02 -20.34 -19.49
CA GLU A 8 -7.06 -19.65 -18.74
C GLU A 8 -6.79 -18.15 -18.81
N GLU A 9 -7.51 -17.45 -19.69
CA GLU A 9 -7.64 -16.00 -19.69
C GLU A 9 -8.49 -15.57 -18.50
N ASN A 10 -7.85 -15.28 -17.37
CA ASN A 10 -8.48 -14.54 -16.28
C ASN A 10 -8.66 -13.07 -16.71
N SER A 11 -9.81 -12.79 -17.34
CA SER A 11 -10.28 -11.45 -17.63
C SER A 11 -10.67 -10.74 -16.33
N ILE A 12 -9.96 -9.67 -15.99
CA ILE A 12 -10.29 -8.75 -14.90
C ILE A 12 -11.42 -7.82 -15.40
N PRO A 13 -12.58 -7.71 -14.74
CA PRO A 13 -13.55 -6.68 -15.08
C PRO A 13 -13.08 -5.33 -14.54
N ALA A 14 -12.83 -4.39 -15.44
CA ALA A 14 -12.59 -2.99 -15.11
C ALA A 14 -13.90 -2.32 -14.68
N GLU A 15 -14.04 -2.03 -13.39
CA GLU A 15 -14.95 -0.99 -12.92
C GLU A 15 -14.41 0.38 -13.38
N GLN A 16 -15.19 1.08 -14.21
CA GLN A 16 -15.39 2.54 -14.16
C GLN A 16 -16.15 2.99 -15.41
N GLN A 17 -17.47 3.11 -15.31
CA GLN A 17 -18.24 4.00 -16.18
C GLN A 17 -19.01 4.96 -15.29
N ASN A 18 -18.44 6.16 -15.15
CA ASN A 18 -19.01 7.31 -14.48
C ASN A 18 -20.33 7.69 -15.16
N GLN A 19 -21.40 7.76 -14.36
CA GLN A 19 -22.70 8.29 -14.77
C GLN A 19 -22.59 9.80 -15.00
N THR A 20 -22.61 10.23 -16.25
CA THR A 20 -23.04 11.57 -16.65
C THR A 20 -24.56 11.65 -16.52
N GLY A 21 -25.03 12.16 -15.39
CA GLY A 21 -26.42 12.52 -15.14
C GLY A 21 -26.54 14.04 -15.00
N ASP A 22 -27.14 14.63 -16.02
CA ASP A 22 -27.55 16.03 -16.15
C ASP A 22 -28.39 16.47 -14.93
N VAL A 23 -27.97 17.51 -14.21
CA VAL A 23 -28.70 18.05 -13.05
C VAL A 23 -29.41 19.33 -13.50
N PRO A 24 -30.77 19.39 -13.48
CA PRO A 24 -31.46 20.64 -13.73
C PRO A 24 -31.25 21.60 -12.55
N GLU A 25 -30.68 22.76 -12.86
CA GLU A 25 -30.48 23.90 -11.98
C GLU A 25 -31.81 24.33 -11.35
N SER A 26 -31.88 24.30 -10.02
CA SER A 26 -33.04 24.77 -9.25
C SER A 26 -32.83 26.21 -8.78
N PRO A 27 -33.90 27.03 -8.67
CA PRO A 27 -33.76 28.46 -8.43
C PRO A 27 -33.34 28.73 -6.99
N ILE A 28 -32.24 29.47 -6.80
CA ILE A 28 -31.77 29.94 -5.50
C ILE A 28 -32.82 30.90 -4.93
N ARG A 29 -33.53 30.47 -3.87
CA ARG A 29 -34.33 31.35 -3.03
C ARG A 29 -33.41 31.93 -1.96
N ASP A 30 -33.32 33.25 -1.90
CA ASP A 30 -32.68 33.99 -0.81
C ASP A 30 -33.48 33.78 0.49
N GLU A 31 -33.22 32.69 1.18
CA GLU A 31 -33.72 32.48 2.54
C GLU A 31 -32.64 32.86 3.56
N LYS A 32 -32.97 33.89 4.35
CA LYS A 32 -32.17 34.39 5.48
C LYS A 32 -31.83 33.21 6.41
N PRO A 33 -30.57 33.03 6.82
CA PRO A 33 -30.21 31.87 7.63
C PRO A 33 -30.91 31.96 8.99
N VAL A 34 -31.86 31.05 9.21
CA VAL A 34 -32.38 30.76 10.55
C VAL A 34 -31.26 30.07 11.30
N PHE A 35 -30.54 30.83 12.11
CA PHE A 35 -29.62 30.26 13.08
C PHE A 35 -30.45 29.50 14.10
N MET A 36 -30.47 28.18 13.98
CA MET A 36 -30.90 27.32 15.06
C MET A 36 -29.80 27.35 16.12
N ASP A 37 -30.13 27.77 17.33
CA ASP A 37 -29.19 27.71 18.45
C ASP A 37 -28.81 26.24 18.69
N LEU A 38 -27.56 25.92 18.37
CA LEU A 38 -27.00 24.60 18.64
C LEU A 38 -26.94 24.40 20.17
N PRO A 39 -27.19 23.18 20.66
CA PRO A 39 -27.04 22.87 22.08
C PRO A 39 -25.59 23.15 22.52
N GLU A 40 -25.46 23.83 23.66
CA GLU A 40 -24.17 24.15 24.26
C GLU A 40 -23.46 22.84 24.68
N ILE A 41 -22.26 22.61 24.15
CA ILE A 41 -21.49 21.40 24.44
C ILE A 41 -20.93 21.57 25.85
N PRO A 42 -21.20 20.63 26.79
CA PRO A 42 -20.70 20.75 28.15
C PRO A 42 -19.17 20.71 28.16
N SER A 43 -18.54 21.70 28.79
CA SER A 43 -17.10 21.79 29.01
C SER A 43 -16.65 20.79 30.09
N THR A 44 -16.80 19.50 29.84
CA THR A 44 -16.22 18.47 30.71
C THR A 44 -14.73 18.37 30.42
N ASN A 45 -13.91 18.50 31.47
CA ASN A 45 -12.49 18.26 31.39
C ASN A 45 -12.28 16.77 31.02
N LEU A 46 -11.97 16.50 29.76
CA LEU A 46 -11.68 15.16 29.24
C LEU A 46 -10.29 14.71 29.68
N SER A 47 -10.06 14.60 30.99
CA SER A 47 -8.91 13.89 31.50
C SER A 47 -9.13 12.40 31.25
N PHE A 48 -8.64 11.91 30.12
CA PHE A 48 -8.66 10.49 29.80
C PHE A 48 -7.73 9.75 30.76
N ASP A 49 -8.30 9.14 31.80
CA ASP A 49 -7.55 8.23 32.67
C ASP A 49 -7.42 6.87 31.98
N PHE A 50 -6.29 6.65 31.32
CA PHE A 50 -5.96 5.39 30.66
C PHE A 50 -5.88 4.21 31.65
N SER A 51 -5.87 4.46 32.96
CA SER A 51 -5.89 3.42 33.99
C SER A 51 -7.20 2.61 33.95
N THR A 52 -8.32 3.22 33.56
CA THR A 52 -9.62 2.53 33.35
C THR A 52 -9.75 1.81 32.01
N LEU A 53 -8.84 2.04 31.06
CA LEU A 53 -8.87 1.43 29.72
C LEU A 53 -8.17 0.07 29.68
N ILE A 54 -7.51 -0.33 30.77
CA ILE A 54 -6.92 -1.66 30.95
C ILE A 54 -8.02 -2.64 31.35
N ASP A 55 -8.97 -2.82 30.44
CA ASP A 55 -9.75 -4.05 30.41
C ASP A 55 -8.75 -5.19 30.10
N PRO A 56 -8.75 -6.33 30.82
CA PRO A 56 -7.91 -7.48 30.47
C PRO A 56 -7.98 -7.85 28.98
N GLU A 57 -9.11 -7.59 28.32
CA GLU A 57 -9.26 -7.80 26.88
C GLU A 57 -8.48 -6.79 26.01
N THR A 58 -8.37 -5.53 26.42
CA THR A 58 -7.56 -4.52 25.73
C THR A 58 -6.07 -4.73 25.99
N ALA A 59 -5.68 -5.15 27.20
CA ALA A 59 -4.29 -5.50 27.52
C ALA A 59 -3.76 -6.63 26.62
N ALA A 60 -4.56 -7.69 26.40
CA ALA A 60 -4.21 -8.78 25.50
C ALA A 60 -4.14 -8.34 24.02
N LYS A 61 -4.96 -7.36 23.61
CA LYS A 61 -4.90 -6.76 22.27
C LYS A 61 -3.63 -5.90 22.10
N VAL A 62 -3.26 -5.12 23.11
CA VAL A 62 -2.04 -4.29 23.10
C VAL A 62 -0.79 -5.18 23.02
N GLU A 63 -0.72 -6.26 23.79
CA GLU A 63 0.41 -7.20 23.73
C GLU A 63 0.55 -7.85 22.33
N LYS A 64 -0.58 -8.22 21.71
CA LYS A 64 -0.59 -8.73 20.33
C LYS A 64 -0.10 -7.69 19.33
N VAL A 65 -0.48 -6.43 19.49
CA VAL A 65 -0.02 -5.33 18.62
C VAL A 65 1.48 -5.11 18.78
N GLN A 66 2.00 -5.06 20.01
CA GLN A 66 3.44 -4.91 20.26
C GLN A 66 4.25 -6.07 19.66
N LYS A 67 3.78 -7.32 19.81
CA LYS A 67 4.43 -8.49 19.19
C LYS A 67 4.43 -8.39 17.66
N ARG A 68 3.32 -7.95 17.05
CA ARG A 68 3.24 -7.73 15.60
C ARG A 68 4.20 -6.64 15.14
N GLN A 69 4.31 -5.53 15.87
CA GLN A 69 5.26 -4.46 15.55
C GLN A 69 6.70 -4.97 15.58
N SER A 70 7.08 -5.76 16.60
CA SER A 70 8.42 -6.38 16.65
C SER A 70 8.67 -7.32 15.48
N ASN A 71 7.68 -8.10 15.06
CA ASN A 71 7.81 -8.99 13.90
C ASN A 71 7.93 -8.22 12.58
N VAL A 72 7.15 -7.14 12.41
CA VAL A 72 7.24 -6.28 11.22
C VAL A 72 8.62 -5.64 11.10
N LEU A 73 9.19 -5.17 12.22
CA LEU A 73 10.54 -4.61 12.23
C LEU A 73 11.59 -5.64 11.79
N LYS A 74 11.55 -6.85 12.36
CA LYS A 74 12.46 -7.95 11.97
C LYS A 74 12.31 -8.30 10.49
N LEU A 75 11.08 -8.40 9.99
CA LEU A 75 10.81 -8.67 8.58
C LEU A 75 11.29 -7.54 7.66
N ALA A 76 11.27 -6.28 8.13
CA ALA A 76 11.81 -5.16 7.38
C ALA A 76 13.35 -5.27 7.25
N GLU A 77 14.05 -5.58 8.34
CA GLU A 77 15.50 -5.81 8.35
C GLU A 77 15.90 -6.96 7.41
N GLU A 78 15.19 -8.08 7.48
CA GLU A 78 15.43 -9.23 6.59
C GLU A 78 15.17 -8.88 5.12
N ASN A 79 14.10 -8.13 4.83
CA ASN A 79 13.82 -7.67 3.46
C ASN A 79 14.92 -6.74 2.93
N GLU A 80 15.43 -5.82 3.75
CA GLU A 80 16.52 -4.94 3.33
C GLU A 80 17.79 -5.74 3.03
N LYS A 81 18.12 -6.73 3.87
CA LYS A 81 19.25 -7.63 3.63
C LYS A 81 19.09 -8.39 2.31
N LEU A 82 17.93 -8.98 2.06
CA LEU A 82 17.66 -9.72 0.83
C LEU A 82 17.71 -8.81 -0.41
N LYS A 83 17.21 -7.58 -0.31
CA LYS A 83 17.32 -6.58 -1.40
C LYS A 83 18.78 -6.24 -1.70
N ALA A 84 19.61 -6.08 -0.67
CA ALA A 84 21.04 -5.81 -0.84
C ALA A 84 21.75 -7.00 -1.52
N GLU A 85 21.41 -8.23 -1.13
CA GLU A 85 21.95 -9.45 -1.74
C GLU A 85 21.53 -9.59 -3.20
N LEU A 86 20.25 -9.38 -3.52
CA LEU A 86 19.75 -9.39 -4.89
C LEU A 86 20.47 -8.34 -5.74
N LYS A 87 20.63 -7.12 -5.22
CA LYS A 87 21.38 -6.07 -5.92
C LYS A 87 22.83 -6.49 -6.20
N ALA A 88 23.53 -7.02 -5.20
CA ALA A 88 24.90 -7.50 -5.37
C ALA A 88 25.00 -8.63 -6.41
N MET A 89 24.02 -9.53 -6.45
CA MET A 89 23.96 -10.60 -7.44
C MET A 89 23.70 -10.05 -8.85
N THR A 90 22.78 -9.09 -8.99
CA THR A 90 22.51 -8.40 -10.25
C THR A 90 23.74 -7.64 -10.76
N ASP A 91 24.42 -6.88 -9.90
CA ASP A 91 25.63 -6.12 -10.27
C ASP A 91 26.73 -7.07 -10.78
N ARG A 92 26.88 -8.24 -10.13
CA ARG A 92 27.83 -9.27 -10.57
C ARG A 92 27.47 -9.83 -11.95
N LEU A 93 26.19 -10.07 -12.19
CA LEU A 93 25.70 -10.62 -13.45
C LEU A 93 25.85 -9.60 -14.58
N GLU A 94 25.52 -8.33 -14.32
CA GLU A 94 25.71 -7.23 -15.26
C GLU A 94 27.19 -7.04 -15.63
N ALA A 95 28.10 -7.11 -14.65
CA ALA A 95 29.54 -7.03 -14.91
C ALA A 95 30.03 -8.19 -15.79
N ALA A 96 29.52 -9.41 -15.58
CA ALA A 96 29.84 -10.56 -16.42
C ALA A 96 29.31 -10.37 -17.85
N GLU A 97 28.10 -9.85 -18.01
CA GLU A 97 27.51 -9.55 -19.32
C GLU A 97 28.28 -8.45 -20.06
N ARG A 98 28.72 -7.38 -19.37
CA ARG A 98 29.56 -6.35 -19.98
C ARG A 98 30.85 -6.93 -20.52
N ARG A 99 31.56 -7.73 -19.72
CA ARG A 99 32.80 -8.40 -20.15
C ARG A 99 32.57 -9.30 -21.37
N LYS A 100 31.47 -10.05 -21.40
CA LYS A 100 31.13 -10.88 -22.55
C LYS A 100 30.89 -10.04 -23.81
N LYS A 101 30.14 -8.95 -23.71
CA LYS A 101 29.88 -8.03 -24.83
C LYS A 101 31.16 -7.38 -25.35
N GLU A 102 32.05 -6.96 -24.46
CA GLU A 102 33.35 -6.40 -24.82
C GLU A 102 34.19 -7.40 -25.61
N LEU A 103 34.28 -8.64 -25.15
CA LEU A 103 35.02 -9.71 -25.85
C LEU A 103 34.47 -9.96 -27.26
N ILE A 104 33.15 -10.09 -27.41
CA ILE A 104 32.50 -10.27 -28.71
C ILE A 104 32.80 -9.08 -29.63
N SER A 105 32.66 -7.85 -29.11
CA SER A 105 32.92 -6.64 -29.92
C SER A 105 34.39 -6.51 -30.35
N LEU A 106 35.33 -7.04 -29.55
CA LEU A 106 36.74 -7.05 -29.90
C LEU A 106 37.04 -8.11 -30.97
N GLU A 107 36.41 -9.28 -30.86
CA GLU A 107 36.49 -10.35 -31.85
C GLU A 107 35.97 -9.88 -33.21
N GLU A 108 34.78 -9.27 -33.27
CA GLU A 108 34.18 -8.70 -34.49
C GLU A 108 35.02 -7.60 -35.13
N ARG A 109 35.79 -6.82 -34.33
CA ARG A 109 36.69 -5.79 -34.85
C ARG A 109 38.03 -6.34 -35.34
N SER A 110 38.38 -7.56 -34.95
CA SER A 110 39.66 -8.21 -35.30
C SER A 110 39.59 -9.10 -36.54
N THR A 111 38.38 -9.35 -37.05
CA THR A 111 38.07 -10.07 -38.30
C THR A 111 37.76 -9.12 -39.43
#